data_AF-A0A1L9UJN5-F1
#
_entry.id   AF-A0A1L9UJN5-F1
#
_cell.length_a   1.000
_cell.length_b   1.000
_cell.length_c   1.000
_cell.angle_alpha   90.00
_cell.angle_beta   90.00
_cell.angle_gamma   90.00
#
_symmetry.space_group_name_H-M   'P 1'
#
loop_
_entity.id
_entity.type
_entity.pdbx_description
1 polymer ?
#
loop_
_entity_poly.entity_id
_entity_poly.type
_entity_poly.pdbx_seq_one_letter_code
_entity_poly.pdbx_strand_id
1 'polypeptide(L)'
;MRRESPSIAHNTSAQGDPDQHARNLPAEPAPNSNLTMTQSPAGPGDVVDRCIVSLDTAQMLVSFFVSDLMQFYPMVVLPPNTNVESLRRTSPVLFLSILAASSLTLNTHYSETLNEEMLKLYAERFFLQQEKSLELIQSILLMLIFYFPPKSRLQGQYYQYTHIATTMALELGIASGPAGRKNYRCHGGDGDLPASIHSAQARAVLGCYHFASNIGIRTHRPNMLCFNNVIDGYIRHLKESTNGLDQQIATWFDIQRIVDETLTSLGHDNTLLDASLRESQMLPILKWFDSRMLHWKRVTPKSMLTTWMTLEYHYMYLAIYELAAGEGYRDPDAPTRKYYTLPPLEGDMERHKANAPLSAARVQIITKWILAAHQMLDAFLECDTATMRKLPNMAYTRMVLGISSLLRIYHTAQFGPLGEVVSSQMIDVDGYLDRVSQALLRASGEQKYRVPSKWYHVVAIKNRDWYEQLRKRIIARPGEAHHYLRGGVPAPASGIPMLDSHRGSSSAAILPSLGNGMAGPTYAEPWYVDEAEGRLDLSRPFPAMSAPALYMGHMQAVEGDISEGAFPLSVGDEPWRLYESIQDSVTFPY
;
A
#
# COMPACT_ATOMS: atom_id res chain seq x y z
N MET A 1 -53.68 14.23 -70.59
CA MET A 1 -52.36 14.92 -70.60
C MET A 1 -51.30 13.84 -70.49
N ARG A 2 -50.72 13.38 -71.61
CA ARG A 2 -49.37 13.74 -72.13
C ARG A 2 -48.28 13.59 -71.06
N ARG A 3 -47.17 12.86 -71.22
CA ARG A 3 -46.50 12.23 -72.39
C ARG A 3 -45.42 11.27 -71.82
N GLU A 4 -45.36 10.03 -72.25
CA GLU A 4 -44.39 9.43 -73.22
C GLU A 4 -43.09 8.86 -72.59
N SER A 5 -42.95 7.55 -72.74
CA SER A 5 -41.82 6.62 -72.49
C SER A 5 -40.88 6.56 -73.75
N PRO A 6 -40.07 5.51 -74.03
CA PRO A 6 -39.09 4.68 -73.28
C PRO A 6 -37.77 4.48 -74.10
N SER A 7 -37.06 3.36 -73.85
CA SER A 7 -36.12 2.61 -74.75
C SER A 7 -34.62 2.81 -74.42
N ILE A 8 -33.72 1.81 -74.38
CA ILE A 8 -33.47 0.68 -75.29
C ILE A 8 -32.75 -0.47 -74.55
N ALA A 9 -33.07 -1.72 -74.92
CA ALA A 9 -32.24 -2.91 -74.69
C ALA A 9 -31.44 -3.25 -75.96
N HIS A 10 -30.21 -3.74 -75.81
CA HIS A 10 -29.51 -4.49 -76.87
C HIS A 10 -28.70 -5.66 -76.28
N ASN A 11 -28.99 -6.86 -76.80
CA ASN A 11 -28.21 -8.09 -76.70
C ASN A 11 -27.14 -8.15 -77.81
N THR A 12 -26.00 -8.78 -77.51
CA THR A 12 -25.14 -9.58 -78.42
C THR A 12 -24.11 -10.35 -77.55
N SER A 13 -24.21 -11.68 -77.37
CA SER A 13 -23.46 -12.77 -78.05
C SER A 13 -21.92 -12.68 -77.90
N ALA A 14 -21.11 -13.69 -77.54
CA ALA A 14 -21.21 -15.13 -77.74
C ALA A 14 -20.15 -15.93 -76.93
N GLN A 15 -20.46 -17.22 -76.69
CA GLN A 15 -19.61 -18.43 -76.73
C GLN A 15 -18.52 -18.73 -75.67
N GLY A 16 -18.73 -19.88 -75.00
CA GLY A 16 -17.70 -20.71 -74.37
C GLY A 16 -18.27 -21.66 -73.29
N ASP A 17 -18.61 -22.89 -73.68
CA ASP A 17 -18.99 -24.05 -72.83
C ASP A 17 -17.95 -25.19 -73.12
N PRO A 18 -17.85 -26.35 -72.43
CA PRO A 18 -18.23 -26.76 -71.06
C PRO A 18 -17.10 -27.58 -70.33
N ASP A 19 -17.46 -28.14 -69.18
CA ASP A 19 -16.97 -29.40 -68.56
C ASP A 19 -15.61 -29.46 -67.80
N GLN A 20 -15.68 -29.66 -66.47
CA GLN A 20 -15.25 -30.94 -65.89
C GLN A 20 -15.63 -31.12 -64.39
N HIS A 21 -16.55 -32.06 -64.19
CA HIS A 21 -16.65 -33.07 -63.14
C HIS A 21 -16.21 -32.80 -61.68
N ALA A 22 -17.24 -32.85 -60.84
CA ALA A 22 -17.20 -33.25 -59.45
C ALA A 22 -16.48 -34.59 -59.18
N ARG A 23 -15.70 -34.64 -58.10
CA ARG A 23 -15.47 -35.86 -57.31
C ARG A 23 -15.56 -35.53 -55.82
N ASN A 24 -16.54 -36.17 -55.18
CA ASN A 24 -16.68 -36.29 -53.74
C ASN A 24 -15.46 -36.99 -53.12
N LEU A 25 -14.98 -36.48 -51.98
CA LEU A 25 -14.13 -37.23 -51.05
C LEU A 25 -14.77 -37.22 -49.65
N PRO A 26 -14.74 -38.34 -48.90
CA PRO A 26 -15.41 -38.45 -47.61
C PRO A 26 -14.64 -37.70 -46.51
N ALA A 27 -15.36 -37.01 -45.63
CA ALA A 27 -14.81 -36.38 -44.44
C ALA A 27 -14.43 -37.45 -43.40
N GLU A 28 -13.14 -37.54 -43.06
CA GLU A 28 -12.68 -38.24 -41.86
C GLU A 28 -13.08 -37.46 -40.60
N PRO A 29 -13.54 -38.11 -39.53
CA PRO A 29 -13.83 -37.44 -38.27
C PRO A 29 -12.53 -37.07 -37.56
N ALA A 30 -12.41 -35.79 -37.19
CA ALA A 30 -11.28 -35.26 -36.42
C ALA A 30 -11.10 -36.03 -35.10
N PRO A 31 -9.84 -36.27 -34.66
CA PRO A 31 -9.58 -37.02 -33.44
C PRO A 31 -10.04 -36.21 -32.22
N ASN A 32 -10.88 -36.83 -31.39
CA ASN A 32 -11.28 -36.34 -30.08
C ASN A 32 -10.03 -36.05 -29.24
N SER A 33 -9.68 -34.77 -29.18
CA SER A 33 -8.69 -34.25 -28.26
C SER A 33 -9.35 -34.17 -26.88
N ASN A 34 -9.35 -35.29 -26.16
CA ASN A 34 -9.59 -35.27 -24.72
C ASN A 34 -8.51 -34.38 -24.12
N LEU A 35 -8.89 -33.13 -23.80
CA LEU A 35 -8.11 -32.23 -22.96
C LEU A 35 -7.99 -32.92 -21.61
N THR A 36 -6.91 -33.68 -21.43
CA THR A 36 -6.44 -34.14 -20.13
C THR A 36 -6.34 -32.92 -19.24
N MET A 37 -7.27 -32.82 -18.29
CA MET A 37 -7.16 -31.96 -17.11
C MET A 37 -5.74 -32.10 -16.60
N THR A 38 -4.93 -31.06 -16.77
CA THR A 38 -3.61 -30.95 -16.18
C THR A 38 -3.82 -31.03 -14.68
N GLN A 39 -3.56 -32.21 -14.11
CA GLN A 39 -3.63 -32.45 -12.68
C GLN A 39 -2.67 -31.46 -12.00
N SER A 40 -3.16 -30.79 -10.95
CA SER A 40 -2.32 -29.95 -10.11
C SER A 40 -1.08 -30.76 -9.69
N PRO A 41 0.15 -30.20 -9.75
CA PRO A 41 1.39 -30.91 -9.41
C PRO A 41 1.44 -31.42 -7.96
N ALA A 42 0.42 -31.10 -7.16
CA ALA A 42 0.27 -31.41 -5.76
C ALA A 42 -0.54 -32.71 -5.49
N GLY A 43 -1.06 -33.38 -6.52
CA GLY A 43 -1.97 -34.53 -6.40
C GLY A 43 -3.46 -34.11 -6.26
N PRO A 44 -4.42 -35.02 -6.50
CA PRO A 44 -5.85 -34.72 -6.34
C PRO A 44 -6.22 -34.50 -4.86
N GLY A 45 -7.09 -33.52 -4.58
CA GLY A 45 -7.60 -33.22 -3.24
C GLY A 45 -6.98 -31.98 -2.57
N ASP A 46 -7.62 -31.48 -1.51
CA ASP A 46 -7.12 -30.31 -0.77
C ASP A 46 -5.98 -30.68 0.22
N VAL A 47 -5.52 -29.72 1.02
CA VAL A 47 -4.42 -29.94 1.99
C VAL A 47 -4.78 -30.92 3.12
N VAL A 48 -6.06 -31.15 3.38
CA VAL A 48 -6.53 -32.12 4.37
C VAL A 48 -6.65 -33.50 3.75
N ASP A 49 -7.18 -33.61 2.52
CA ASP A 49 -7.26 -34.89 1.79
C ASP A 49 -5.87 -35.49 1.57
N ARG A 50 -4.88 -34.63 1.30
CA ARG A 50 -3.47 -34.99 1.15
C ARG A 50 -2.72 -35.17 2.48
N CYS A 51 -3.43 -35.10 3.61
CA CYS A 51 -2.88 -35.26 4.95
C CYS A 51 -1.73 -34.30 5.29
N ILE A 52 -1.63 -33.14 4.62
CA ILE A 52 -0.68 -32.08 5.00
C ILE A 52 -1.10 -31.50 6.36
N VAL A 53 -2.40 -31.35 6.57
CA VAL A 53 -3.00 -30.90 7.83
C VAL A 53 -4.11 -31.86 8.23
N SER A 54 -4.19 -32.26 9.51
CA SER A 54 -5.32 -33.08 9.99
C SER A 54 -6.62 -32.28 10.00
N LEU A 55 -7.76 -32.97 9.90
CA LEU A 55 -9.07 -32.32 10.00
C LEU A 55 -9.25 -31.55 11.33
N ASP A 56 -8.78 -32.11 12.44
CA ASP A 56 -8.81 -31.45 13.75
C ASP A 56 -7.99 -30.15 13.77
N THR A 57 -6.82 -30.16 13.12
CA THR A 57 -5.99 -28.96 13.01
C THR A 57 -6.67 -27.92 12.12
N ALA A 58 -7.28 -28.32 11.01
CA ALA A 58 -8.05 -27.42 10.17
C ALA A 58 -9.23 -26.80 10.94
N GLN A 59 -9.93 -27.60 11.75
CA GLN A 59 -10.99 -27.12 12.64
C GLN A 59 -10.49 -26.09 13.65
N MET A 60 -9.37 -26.38 14.31
CA MET A 60 -8.75 -25.43 15.24
C MET A 60 -8.37 -24.11 14.56
N LEU A 61 -7.75 -24.17 13.36
CA LEU A 61 -7.34 -22.98 12.62
C LEU A 61 -8.54 -22.14 12.16
N VAL A 62 -9.61 -22.75 11.65
CA VAL A 62 -10.83 -22.03 11.26
C VAL A 62 -11.52 -21.43 12.48
N SER A 63 -11.62 -22.17 13.59
CA SER A 63 -12.18 -21.64 14.83
C SER A 63 -11.39 -20.43 15.34
N PHE A 64 -10.05 -20.49 15.31
CA PHE A 64 -9.19 -19.36 15.68
C PHE A 64 -9.39 -18.15 14.76
N PHE A 65 -9.55 -18.35 13.44
CA PHE A 65 -9.85 -17.25 12.54
C PHE A 65 -11.14 -16.52 12.95
N VAL A 66 -12.19 -17.29 13.22
CA VAL A 66 -13.52 -16.78 13.56
C VAL A 66 -13.51 -16.05 14.91
N SER A 67 -12.83 -16.60 15.92
CA SER A 67 -12.83 -16.03 17.27
C SER A 67 -11.85 -14.87 17.45
N ASP A 68 -10.70 -14.90 16.79
CA ASP A 68 -9.57 -14.03 17.12
C ASP A 68 -9.11 -13.12 15.99
N LEU A 69 -9.23 -13.54 14.72
CA LEU A 69 -8.63 -12.81 13.60
C LEU A 69 -9.61 -11.91 12.87
N MET A 70 -10.89 -12.29 12.79
CA MET A 70 -11.91 -11.51 12.07
C MET A 70 -12.07 -10.09 12.61
N GLN A 71 -11.73 -9.81 13.87
CA GLN A 71 -11.77 -8.45 14.43
C GLN A 71 -10.69 -7.51 13.84
N PHE A 72 -9.60 -8.06 13.30
CA PHE A 72 -8.50 -7.30 12.72
C PHE A 72 -8.66 -7.26 11.21
N TYR A 73 -9.14 -6.13 10.69
CA TYR A 73 -9.43 -5.94 9.27
C TYR A 73 -10.55 -6.90 8.74
N PRO A 74 -11.81 -6.73 9.17
CA PRO A 74 -12.94 -7.63 8.90
C PRO A 74 -13.44 -7.71 7.42
N MET A 75 -12.58 -7.79 6.40
CA MET A 75 -13.06 -7.95 5.01
C MET A 75 -13.71 -9.30 4.75
N VAL A 76 -13.29 -10.33 5.48
CA VAL A 76 -13.88 -11.67 5.41
C VAL A 76 -14.46 -11.99 6.78
N VAL A 77 -15.78 -12.12 6.83
CA VAL A 77 -16.55 -12.42 8.02
C VAL A 77 -17.31 -13.72 7.78
N LEU A 78 -17.08 -14.69 8.64
CA LEU A 78 -17.74 -15.99 8.66
C LEU A 78 -18.73 -16.10 9.84
N PRO A 79 -19.80 -16.90 9.72
CA PRO A 79 -20.68 -17.18 10.85
C PRO A 79 -19.93 -17.84 12.03
N PRO A 80 -20.31 -17.59 13.29
CA PRO A 80 -19.68 -18.20 14.47
C PRO A 80 -19.66 -19.74 14.44
N ASN A 81 -20.70 -20.35 13.87
CA ASN A 81 -20.88 -21.80 13.78
C ASN A 81 -20.46 -22.36 12.42
N THR A 82 -19.43 -21.79 11.79
CA THR A 82 -18.97 -22.25 10.47
C THR A 82 -18.49 -23.70 10.54
N ASN A 83 -19.13 -24.57 9.77
CA ASN A 83 -18.71 -25.96 9.61
C ASN A 83 -17.56 -26.05 8.59
N VAL A 84 -16.47 -26.71 8.98
CA VAL A 84 -15.24 -26.77 8.17
C VAL A 84 -15.42 -27.61 6.91
N GLU A 85 -16.11 -28.74 6.96
CA GLU A 85 -16.37 -29.57 5.79
C GLU A 85 -17.21 -28.84 4.75
N SER A 86 -18.20 -28.07 5.20
CA SER A 86 -19.00 -27.20 4.33
C SER A 86 -18.12 -26.13 3.69
N LEU A 87 -17.30 -25.42 4.47
CA LEU A 87 -16.40 -24.39 3.96
C LEU A 87 -15.41 -24.97 2.94
N ARG A 88 -14.82 -26.15 3.21
CA ARG A 88 -13.95 -26.89 2.29
C ARG A 88 -14.63 -27.17 0.96
N ARG A 89 -15.90 -27.58 0.98
CA ARG A 89 -16.64 -27.94 -0.23
C ARG A 89 -17.15 -26.72 -1.00
N THR A 90 -17.63 -25.68 -0.31
CA THR A 90 -18.29 -24.53 -0.95
C THR A 90 -17.34 -23.40 -1.29
N SER A 91 -16.23 -23.27 -0.57
CA SER A 91 -15.25 -22.19 -0.75
C SER A 91 -13.82 -22.71 -0.45
N PRO A 92 -13.31 -23.63 -1.28
CA PRO A 92 -12.02 -24.30 -1.07
C PRO A 92 -10.82 -23.34 -1.11
N VAL A 93 -10.87 -22.28 -1.92
CA VAL A 93 -9.78 -21.29 -2.00
C VAL A 93 -9.78 -20.44 -0.74
N LEU A 94 -10.96 -20.01 -0.31
CA LEU A 94 -11.10 -19.22 0.92
C LEU A 94 -10.70 -20.05 2.15
N PHE A 95 -11.09 -21.32 2.19
CA PHE A 95 -10.69 -22.26 3.23
C PHE A 95 -9.17 -22.32 3.39
N LEU A 96 -8.42 -22.57 2.31
CA LEU A 96 -6.97 -22.64 2.36
C LEU A 96 -6.34 -21.32 2.80
N SER A 97 -6.90 -20.19 2.37
CA SER A 97 -6.46 -18.85 2.75
C SER A 97 -6.61 -18.60 4.25
N ILE A 98 -7.73 -19.04 4.84
CA ILE A 98 -7.99 -18.96 6.27
C ILE A 98 -7.02 -19.84 7.05
N LEU A 99 -6.74 -21.06 6.57
CA LEU A 99 -5.75 -21.93 7.20
C LEU A 99 -4.37 -21.28 7.18
N ALA A 100 -3.94 -20.72 6.04
CA ALA A 100 -2.64 -20.06 5.91
C ALA A 100 -2.52 -18.83 6.84
N ALA A 101 -3.54 -17.97 6.88
CA ALA A 101 -3.56 -16.79 7.74
C ALA A 101 -3.51 -17.15 9.23
N SER A 102 -4.31 -18.13 9.65
CA SER A 102 -4.38 -18.60 11.04
C SER A 102 -3.08 -19.30 11.45
N SER A 103 -2.55 -20.13 10.56
CA SER A 103 -1.30 -20.86 10.77
C SER A 103 -0.10 -19.93 10.91
N LEU A 104 -0.02 -18.87 10.10
CA LEU A 104 0.99 -17.82 10.22
C LEU A 104 0.89 -17.11 11.58
N THR A 105 -0.32 -16.75 12.00
CA THR A 105 -0.54 -15.97 13.21
C THR A 105 -0.26 -16.78 14.48
N LEU A 106 -0.66 -18.05 14.51
CA LEU A 106 -0.33 -18.98 15.60
C LEU A 106 1.11 -19.50 15.54
N ASN A 107 1.83 -19.21 14.45
CA ASN A 107 3.14 -19.78 14.14
C ASN A 107 3.14 -21.31 14.28
N THR A 108 2.26 -21.97 13.54
CA THR A 108 2.31 -23.43 13.44
C THR A 108 3.40 -23.84 12.45
N HIS A 109 3.91 -25.07 12.56
CA HIS A 109 4.90 -25.59 11.60
C HIS A 109 4.35 -25.71 10.16
N TYR A 110 3.03 -25.58 9.96
CA TYR A 110 2.39 -25.59 8.65
C TYR A 110 2.44 -24.24 7.92
N SER A 111 2.87 -23.15 8.55
CA SER A 111 2.67 -21.79 7.99
C SER A 111 3.33 -21.59 6.63
N GLU A 112 4.53 -22.13 6.43
CA GLU A 112 5.25 -22.00 5.15
C GLU A 112 4.62 -22.89 4.08
N THR A 113 4.37 -24.15 4.40
CA THR A 113 3.71 -25.11 3.48
C THR A 113 2.32 -24.62 3.06
N LEU A 114 1.48 -24.16 3.99
CA LEU A 114 0.14 -23.65 3.67
C LEU A 114 0.20 -22.38 2.82
N ASN A 115 1.15 -21.49 3.07
CA ASN A 115 1.35 -20.31 2.22
C ASN A 115 1.79 -20.70 0.80
N GLU A 116 2.69 -21.67 0.65
CA GLU A 116 3.10 -22.19 -0.66
C GLU A 116 1.93 -22.85 -1.41
N GLU A 117 1.14 -23.69 -0.74
CA GLU A 117 -0.04 -24.31 -1.33
C GLU A 117 -1.10 -23.26 -1.73
N MET A 118 -1.30 -22.23 -0.90
CA MET A 118 -2.18 -21.10 -1.22
C MET A 118 -1.71 -20.36 -2.49
N LEU A 119 -0.42 -20.05 -2.60
CA LEU A 119 0.14 -19.37 -3.77
C LEU A 119 0.03 -20.23 -5.05
N LYS A 120 0.28 -21.55 -4.96
CA LYS A 120 0.08 -22.48 -6.09
C LYS A 120 -1.37 -22.50 -6.53
N LEU A 121 -2.31 -22.61 -5.58
CA LEU A 121 -3.74 -22.61 -5.87
C LEU A 121 -4.18 -21.30 -6.51
N TYR A 122 -3.71 -20.15 -6.01
CA TYR A 122 -4.02 -18.85 -6.62
C TYR A 122 -3.47 -18.77 -8.05
N ALA A 123 -2.24 -19.22 -8.28
CA ALA A 123 -1.66 -19.20 -9.60
C ALA A 123 -2.41 -20.09 -10.59
N GLU A 124 -2.82 -21.28 -10.16
CA GLU A 124 -3.63 -22.21 -10.94
C GLU A 124 -5.00 -21.59 -11.29
N ARG A 125 -5.72 -21.10 -10.29
CA ARG A 125 -7.06 -20.53 -10.46
C ARG A 125 -7.05 -19.25 -11.29
N PHE A 126 -6.16 -18.32 -10.98
CA PHE A 126 -6.13 -17.00 -11.62
C PHE A 126 -5.39 -16.99 -12.96
N PHE A 127 -4.18 -17.56 -13.06
CA PHE A 127 -3.39 -17.47 -14.29
C PHE A 127 -3.68 -18.59 -15.28
N LEU A 128 -3.87 -19.82 -14.80
CA LEU A 128 -4.08 -20.98 -15.70
C LEU A 128 -5.55 -21.12 -16.08
N GLN A 129 -6.45 -21.07 -15.10
CA GLN A 129 -7.89 -21.24 -15.31
C GLN A 129 -8.62 -19.92 -15.61
N GLN A 130 -7.95 -18.77 -15.42
CA GLN A 130 -8.50 -17.43 -15.65
C GLN A 130 -9.78 -17.13 -14.87
N GLU A 131 -9.96 -17.82 -13.74
CA GLU A 131 -11.14 -17.69 -12.89
C GLU A 131 -11.19 -16.32 -12.22
N LYS A 132 -12.41 -15.81 -12.10
CA LYS A 132 -12.72 -14.54 -11.44
C LYS A 132 -13.95 -14.78 -10.58
N SER A 133 -13.81 -14.61 -9.27
CA SER A 133 -14.88 -14.87 -8.32
C SER A 133 -14.74 -13.99 -7.09
N LEU A 134 -15.85 -13.76 -6.39
CA LEU A 134 -15.83 -13.08 -5.09
C LEU A 134 -14.93 -13.83 -4.09
N GLU A 135 -14.94 -15.17 -4.13
CA GLU A 135 -14.10 -16.00 -3.27
C GLU A 135 -12.61 -15.74 -3.49
N LEU A 136 -12.15 -15.64 -4.75
CA LEU A 136 -10.76 -15.31 -5.08
C LEU A 136 -10.38 -13.91 -4.57
N ILE A 137 -11.27 -12.92 -4.73
CA ILE A 137 -11.04 -11.57 -4.19
C ILE A 137 -10.87 -11.63 -2.67
N GLN A 138 -11.78 -12.30 -1.96
CA GLN A 138 -11.71 -12.45 -0.50
C GLN A 138 -10.44 -13.16 -0.04
N SER A 139 -10.04 -14.20 -0.77
CA SER A 139 -8.82 -14.98 -0.52
C SER A 139 -7.56 -14.11 -0.68
N ILE A 140 -7.48 -13.32 -1.76
CA ILE A 140 -6.37 -12.39 -1.99
C ILE A 140 -6.35 -11.28 -0.94
N LEU A 141 -7.51 -10.76 -0.53
CA LEU A 141 -7.59 -9.78 0.57
C LEU A 141 -7.06 -10.36 1.89
N LEU A 142 -7.38 -11.62 2.23
CA LEU A 142 -6.81 -12.28 3.41
C LEU A 142 -5.29 -12.42 3.31
N MET A 143 -4.76 -12.75 2.12
CA MET A 143 -3.32 -12.77 1.89
C MET A 143 -2.69 -11.37 2.06
N LEU A 144 -3.37 -10.29 1.67
CA LEU A 144 -2.87 -8.93 1.88
C LEU A 144 -2.88 -8.52 3.36
N ILE A 145 -3.92 -8.91 4.11
CA ILE A 145 -4.07 -8.61 5.54
C ILE A 145 -3.03 -9.41 6.35
N PHE A 146 -3.03 -10.74 6.19
CA PHE A 146 -2.13 -11.67 6.88
C PHE A 146 -0.94 -12.04 6.00
N TYR A 147 -0.30 -11.00 5.44
CA TYR A 147 0.76 -11.15 4.45
C TYR A 147 1.95 -11.93 5.00
N PHE A 148 2.21 -13.09 4.38
CA PHE A 148 3.38 -13.89 4.63
C PHE A 148 4.63 -13.20 4.06
N PRO A 149 5.60 -12.80 4.90
CA PRO A 149 6.81 -12.14 4.43
C PRO A 149 7.60 -12.97 3.40
N PRO A 150 7.96 -12.42 2.23
CA PRO A 150 8.82 -13.12 1.28
C PRO A 150 10.26 -13.24 1.80
N LYS A 151 11.00 -14.21 1.27
CA LYS A 151 12.43 -14.45 1.59
C LYS A 151 13.33 -13.29 1.13
N SER A 152 12.92 -12.52 0.11
CA SER A 152 13.59 -11.30 -0.33
C SER A 152 12.65 -10.10 -0.39
N ARG A 153 13.14 -8.91 -0.06
CA ARG A 153 12.39 -7.65 -0.17
C ARG A 153 11.99 -7.34 -1.62
N LEU A 154 12.85 -7.72 -2.56
CA LEU A 154 12.62 -7.55 -4.00
C LEU A 154 11.48 -8.42 -4.53
N GLN A 155 11.12 -9.48 -3.79
CA GLN A 155 10.01 -10.37 -4.11
C GLN A 155 8.68 -9.92 -3.46
N GLY A 156 8.64 -8.72 -2.86
CA GLY A 156 7.41 -8.16 -2.31
C GLY A 156 6.39 -7.90 -3.42
N GLN A 157 5.25 -8.60 -3.37
CA GLN A 157 4.20 -8.53 -4.40
C GLN A 157 2.91 -7.86 -3.92
N TYR A 158 2.99 -7.07 -2.83
CA TYR A 158 1.83 -6.45 -2.21
C TYR A 158 1.02 -5.60 -3.21
N TYR A 159 1.71 -4.83 -4.06
CA TYR A 159 1.04 -3.98 -5.05
C TYR A 159 0.36 -4.78 -6.15
N GLN A 160 1.03 -5.82 -6.64
CA GLN A 160 0.51 -6.71 -7.67
C GLN A 160 -0.74 -7.43 -7.18
N TYR A 161 -0.72 -7.98 -5.96
CA TYR A 161 -1.85 -8.68 -5.38
C TYR A 161 -3.06 -7.78 -5.16
N THR A 162 -2.86 -6.55 -4.65
CA THR A 162 -3.95 -5.57 -4.55
C THR A 162 -4.54 -5.27 -5.91
N HIS A 163 -3.70 -5.01 -6.92
CA HIS A 163 -4.22 -4.71 -8.24
C HIS A 163 -4.98 -5.89 -8.85
N ILE A 164 -4.52 -7.13 -8.66
CA ILE A 164 -5.25 -8.33 -9.12
C ILE A 164 -6.65 -8.39 -8.48
N ALA A 165 -6.76 -8.20 -7.17
CA ALA A 165 -8.07 -8.22 -6.49
C ALA A 165 -8.98 -7.08 -6.98
N THR A 166 -8.43 -5.88 -7.15
CA THR A 166 -9.19 -4.71 -7.57
C THR A 166 -9.61 -4.79 -9.04
N THR A 167 -8.75 -5.24 -9.96
CA THR A 167 -9.14 -5.44 -11.36
C THR A 167 -10.16 -6.55 -11.51
N MET A 168 -10.04 -7.63 -10.74
CA MET A 168 -11.05 -8.69 -10.71
C MET A 168 -12.42 -8.14 -10.25
N ALA A 169 -12.46 -7.29 -9.22
CA ALA A 169 -13.70 -6.64 -8.79
C ALA A 169 -14.32 -5.72 -9.86
N LEU A 170 -13.48 -5.00 -10.62
CA LEU A 170 -13.92 -4.15 -11.72
C LEU A 170 -14.46 -4.97 -12.90
N GLU A 171 -13.80 -6.07 -13.25
CA GLU A 171 -14.20 -6.97 -14.34
C GLU A 171 -15.49 -7.75 -14.03
N LEU A 172 -15.71 -8.13 -12.76
CA LEU A 172 -16.97 -8.70 -12.30
C LEU A 172 -18.11 -7.66 -12.27
N GLY A 173 -17.80 -6.37 -12.49
CA GLY A 173 -18.78 -5.28 -12.47
C GLY A 173 -19.30 -4.91 -11.07
N ILE A 174 -18.78 -5.54 -10.02
CA ILE A 174 -19.23 -5.34 -8.63
C ILE A 174 -18.73 -4.02 -8.02
N ALA A 175 -17.76 -3.35 -8.66
CA ALA A 175 -17.21 -2.06 -8.20
C ALA A 175 -17.53 -0.85 -9.11
N SER A 176 -18.17 -1.08 -10.28
CA SER A 176 -18.12 -0.16 -11.43
C SER A 176 -19.43 0.62 -11.72
N GLY A 177 -20.45 0.52 -10.87
CA GLY A 177 -21.72 1.27 -11.03
C GLY A 177 -22.53 0.95 -12.29
N PRO A 178 -23.59 1.73 -12.58
CA PRO A 178 -24.48 1.49 -13.72
C PRO A 178 -23.76 1.46 -15.08
N ALA A 179 -22.66 2.19 -15.24
CA ALA A 179 -21.84 2.17 -16.45
C ALA A 179 -21.06 0.86 -16.61
N GLY A 180 -20.62 0.24 -15.50
CA GLY A 180 -19.98 -1.07 -15.49
C GLY A 180 -20.94 -2.27 -15.46
N ARG A 181 -22.24 -2.03 -15.21
CA ARG A 181 -23.29 -3.07 -15.26
C ARG A 181 -23.45 -3.72 -16.64
N LYS A 182 -22.91 -3.15 -17.72
CA LYS A 182 -23.00 -3.77 -19.06
C LYS A 182 -22.31 -5.14 -19.15
N ASN A 183 -21.45 -5.48 -18.18
CA ASN A 183 -20.77 -6.78 -18.09
C ASN A 183 -21.38 -7.71 -17.02
N TYR A 184 -22.72 -7.79 -16.91
CA TYR A 184 -23.38 -8.87 -16.15
C TYR A 184 -22.99 -10.25 -16.74
N ARG A 185 -21.87 -10.82 -16.29
CA ARG A 185 -21.55 -12.25 -16.48
C ARG A 185 -21.78 -13.07 -15.22
N CYS A 186 -22.13 -12.44 -14.10
CA CYS A 186 -22.16 -13.15 -12.82
C CYS A 186 -23.56 -13.42 -12.28
N HIS A 187 -24.60 -12.67 -12.67
CA HIS A 187 -25.95 -12.86 -12.15
C HIS A 187 -26.95 -12.94 -13.30
N GLY A 188 -27.21 -14.17 -13.75
CA GLY A 188 -28.41 -14.46 -14.52
C GLY A 188 -29.61 -14.50 -13.58
N GLY A 189 -30.32 -13.37 -13.44
CA GLY A 189 -31.60 -13.30 -12.73
C GLY A 189 -31.91 -11.92 -12.20
N ASP A 190 -33.11 -11.41 -12.50
CA ASP A 190 -33.73 -10.17 -11.98
C ASP A 190 -34.08 -10.27 -10.46
N GLY A 191 -33.21 -10.83 -9.64
CA GLY A 191 -33.43 -11.00 -8.19
C GLY A 191 -32.38 -10.30 -7.34
N ASP A 192 -32.80 -9.74 -6.21
CA ASP A 192 -31.89 -9.22 -5.19
C ASP A 192 -30.99 -10.35 -4.65
N LEU A 193 -29.70 -10.07 -4.51
CA LEU A 193 -28.74 -10.98 -3.89
C LEU A 193 -29.18 -11.32 -2.45
N PRO A 194 -28.96 -12.57 -1.98
CA PRO A 194 -29.08 -12.87 -0.57
C PRO A 194 -28.25 -11.89 0.27
N ALA A 195 -28.83 -11.37 1.35
CA ALA A 195 -28.20 -10.32 2.15
C ALA A 195 -26.78 -10.67 2.61
N SER A 196 -26.51 -11.94 2.96
CA SER A 196 -25.19 -12.43 3.35
C SER A 196 -24.17 -12.36 2.22
N ILE A 197 -24.56 -12.68 0.99
CA ILE A 197 -23.70 -12.60 -0.20
C ILE A 197 -23.46 -11.13 -0.55
N HIS A 198 -24.49 -10.29 -0.44
CA HIS A 198 -24.36 -8.85 -0.68
C HIS A 198 -23.40 -8.19 0.32
N SER A 199 -23.49 -8.52 1.62
CA SER A 199 -22.53 -8.05 2.63
C SER A 199 -21.11 -8.56 2.37
N ALA A 200 -20.96 -9.83 1.95
CA ALA A 200 -19.66 -10.40 1.59
C ALA A 200 -19.01 -9.66 0.40
N GLN A 201 -19.82 -9.32 -0.61
CA GLN A 201 -19.41 -8.51 -1.76
C GLN A 201 -19.04 -7.09 -1.35
N ALA A 202 -19.87 -6.44 -0.53
CA ALA A 202 -19.63 -5.10 -0.01
C ALA A 202 -18.28 -5.03 0.71
N ARG A 203 -18.02 -5.96 1.64
CA ARG A 203 -16.73 -6.05 2.35
C ARG A 203 -15.56 -6.24 1.40
N ALA A 204 -15.68 -7.12 0.41
CA ALA A 204 -14.61 -7.36 -0.56
C ALA A 204 -14.29 -6.11 -1.40
N VAL A 205 -15.31 -5.41 -1.92
CA VAL A 205 -15.13 -4.19 -2.71
C VAL A 205 -14.52 -3.08 -1.87
N LEU A 206 -14.98 -2.90 -0.62
CA LEU A 206 -14.39 -1.95 0.31
C LEU A 206 -12.92 -2.28 0.61
N GLY A 207 -12.58 -3.56 0.79
CA GLY A 207 -11.20 -4.02 0.92
C GLY A 207 -10.33 -3.63 -0.28
N CYS A 208 -10.80 -3.91 -1.50
CA CYS A 208 -10.12 -3.51 -2.73
C CYS A 208 -9.92 -2.00 -2.83
N TYR A 209 -10.96 -1.23 -2.49
CA TYR A 209 -10.93 0.24 -2.47
C TYR A 209 -9.86 0.76 -1.50
N HIS A 210 -9.87 0.29 -0.24
CA HIS A 210 -8.91 0.73 0.77
C HIS A 210 -7.47 0.37 0.40
N PHE A 211 -7.21 -0.86 -0.06
CA PHE A 211 -5.86 -1.25 -0.45
C PHE A 211 -5.38 -0.48 -1.69
N ALA A 212 -6.24 -0.23 -2.67
CA ALA A 212 -5.89 0.58 -3.84
C ALA A 212 -5.56 2.03 -3.45
N SER A 213 -6.33 2.65 -2.55
CA SER A 213 -6.04 3.98 -2.01
C SER A 213 -4.69 4.01 -1.28
N ASN A 214 -4.41 3.03 -0.42
CA ASN A 214 -3.11 2.93 0.26
C ASN A 214 -1.92 2.83 -0.71
N ILE A 215 -2.07 2.08 -1.80
CA ILE A 215 -1.03 2.02 -2.84
C ILE A 215 -0.87 3.38 -3.50
N GLY A 216 -1.97 4.04 -3.86
CA GLY A 216 -1.96 5.37 -4.45
C GLY A 216 -1.18 6.36 -3.60
N ILE A 217 -1.48 6.41 -2.30
CA ILE A 217 -0.76 7.23 -1.31
C ILE A 217 0.74 6.88 -1.31
N ARG A 218 1.06 5.58 -1.15
CA ARG A 218 2.44 5.11 -0.92
C ARG A 218 3.33 5.14 -2.15
N THR A 219 2.75 5.22 -3.33
CA THR A 219 3.48 5.25 -4.61
C THR A 219 3.40 6.60 -5.32
N HIS A 220 2.63 7.55 -4.79
CA HIS A 220 2.28 8.80 -5.48
C HIS A 220 1.71 8.55 -6.87
N ARG A 221 0.80 7.58 -6.96
CA ARG A 221 0.09 7.25 -8.19
C ARG A 221 -1.40 7.46 -7.99
N PRO A 222 -2.16 7.71 -9.08
CA PRO A 222 -3.61 7.75 -9.01
C PRO A 222 -4.18 6.45 -8.43
N ASN A 223 -5.21 6.58 -7.61
CA ASN A 223 -5.92 5.42 -7.07
C ASN A 223 -6.66 4.69 -8.20
N MET A 224 -6.47 3.37 -8.31
CA MET A 224 -7.10 2.55 -9.37
C MET A 224 -8.61 2.36 -9.14
N LEU A 225 -9.07 2.45 -7.89
CA LEU A 225 -10.49 2.34 -7.54
C LEU A 225 -10.85 3.53 -6.65
N CYS A 226 -11.33 4.61 -7.27
CA CYS A 226 -11.79 5.79 -6.54
C CYS A 226 -13.17 5.59 -5.93
N PHE A 227 -13.48 6.39 -4.90
CA PHE A 227 -14.81 6.46 -4.31
C PHE A 227 -15.88 6.73 -5.39
N ASN A 228 -17.00 6.02 -5.30
CA ASN A 228 -18.10 6.15 -6.24
C ASN A 228 -19.45 5.77 -5.58
N ASN A 229 -20.55 5.98 -6.31
CA ASN A 229 -21.90 5.72 -5.78
C ASN A 229 -22.17 4.26 -5.39
N VAL A 230 -21.44 3.29 -5.96
CA VAL A 230 -21.55 1.88 -5.56
C VAL A 230 -20.86 1.65 -4.23
N ILE A 231 -19.65 2.18 -4.06
CA ILE A 231 -18.93 2.14 -2.78
C ILE A 231 -19.77 2.78 -1.68
N ASP A 232 -20.36 3.95 -1.94
CA ASP A 232 -21.28 4.61 -1.01
C ASP A 232 -22.51 3.73 -0.68
N GLY A 233 -23.06 3.05 -1.69
CA GLY A 233 -24.14 2.06 -1.51
C GLY A 233 -23.73 0.90 -0.59
N TYR A 234 -22.51 0.38 -0.75
CA TYR A 234 -21.98 -0.68 0.11
C TYR A 234 -21.76 -0.22 1.56
N ILE A 235 -21.25 0.99 1.76
CA ILE A 235 -21.09 1.56 3.11
C ILE A 235 -22.45 1.66 3.80
N ARG A 236 -23.48 2.18 3.10
CA ARG A 236 -24.85 2.28 3.64
C ARG A 236 -25.43 0.90 3.96
N HIS A 237 -25.30 -0.06 3.05
CA HIS A 237 -25.73 -1.46 3.27
C HIS A 237 -25.09 -2.07 4.52
N LEU A 238 -23.78 -1.93 4.70
CA LEU A 238 -23.09 -2.47 5.88
C LEU A 238 -23.45 -1.72 7.17
N LYS A 239 -23.74 -0.42 7.10
CA LYS A 239 -24.19 0.38 8.24
C LYS A 239 -25.54 -0.09 8.80
N GLU A 240 -26.41 -0.58 7.93
CA GLU A 240 -27.74 -1.10 8.26
C GLU A 240 -27.73 -2.60 8.62
N SER A 241 -26.58 -3.28 8.49
CA SER A 241 -26.42 -4.70 8.82
C SER A 241 -26.65 -4.97 10.31
N THR A 242 -27.17 -6.16 10.63
CA THR A 242 -27.29 -6.65 12.02
C THR A 242 -25.95 -7.14 12.57
N ASN A 243 -24.92 -7.29 11.72
CA ASN A 243 -23.60 -7.75 12.14
C ASN A 243 -22.75 -6.56 12.62
N GLY A 244 -22.28 -6.62 13.86
CA GLY A 244 -21.44 -5.57 14.44
C GLY A 244 -20.13 -5.32 13.68
N LEU A 245 -19.54 -6.34 13.05
CA LEU A 245 -18.33 -6.17 12.23
C LEU A 245 -18.63 -5.40 10.94
N ASP A 246 -19.78 -5.62 10.32
CA ASP A 246 -20.20 -4.86 9.13
C ASP A 246 -20.39 -3.37 9.49
N GLN A 247 -21.03 -3.08 10.63
CA GLN A 247 -21.20 -1.71 11.12
C GLN A 247 -19.86 -1.04 11.45
N GLN A 248 -18.91 -1.79 12.02
CA GLN A 248 -17.54 -1.31 12.27
C GLN A 248 -16.83 -0.95 10.96
N ILE A 249 -16.95 -1.78 9.91
CA ILE A 249 -16.40 -1.47 8.59
C ILE A 249 -17.03 -0.20 8.04
N ALA A 250 -18.35 -0.08 8.05
CA ALA A 250 -19.01 1.12 7.54
C ALA A 250 -18.51 2.39 8.26
N THR A 251 -18.35 2.31 9.59
CA THR A 251 -17.84 3.41 10.42
C THR A 251 -16.38 3.74 10.10
N TRP A 252 -15.54 2.73 9.83
CA TRP A 252 -14.16 2.92 9.41
C TRP A 252 -14.06 3.61 8.05
N PHE A 253 -14.90 3.24 7.08
CA PHE A 253 -14.82 3.80 5.73
C PHE A 253 -15.26 5.27 5.65
N ASP A 254 -15.90 5.82 6.70
CA ASP A 254 -16.06 7.26 6.87
C ASP A 254 -14.68 7.96 7.02
N ILE A 255 -13.71 7.36 7.72
CA ILE A 255 -12.32 7.86 7.77
C ILE A 255 -11.69 7.81 6.38
N GLN A 256 -11.82 6.66 5.68
CA GLN A 256 -11.23 6.50 4.35
C GLN A 256 -11.73 7.58 3.38
N ARG A 257 -13.02 7.92 3.46
CA ARG A 257 -13.60 8.99 2.65
C ARG A 257 -13.01 10.37 2.99
N ILE A 258 -12.82 10.70 4.28
CA ILE A 258 -12.16 11.94 4.69
C ILE A 258 -10.73 12.02 4.14
N VAL A 259 -10.00 10.90 4.17
CA VAL A 259 -8.64 10.80 3.62
C VAL A 259 -8.65 11.06 2.11
N ASP A 260 -9.50 10.38 1.35
CA ASP A 260 -9.58 10.56 -0.11
C ASP A 260 -9.97 11.99 -0.50
N GLU A 261 -10.97 12.60 0.16
CA GLU A 261 -11.35 14.01 -0.06
C GLU A 261 -10.17 14.97 0.23
N THR A 262 -9.35 14.65 1.23
CA THR A 262 -8.12 15.40 1.55
C THR A 262 -7.07 15.22 0.46
N LEU A 263 -6.82 14.00 0.01
CA LEU A 263 -5.83 13.68 -1.03
C LEU A 263 -6.16 14.37 -2.35
N THR A 264 -7.42 14.31 -2.78
CA THR A 264 -7.89 15.03 -3.98
C THR A 264 -7.69 16.53 -3.83
N SER A 265 -8.00 17.10 -2.66
CA SER A 265 -7.78 18.53 -2.37
C SER A 265 -6.29 18.92 -2.37
N LEU A 266 -5.40 18.00 -1.96
CA LEU A 266 -3.96 18.17 -2.02
C LEU A 266 -3.38 17.98 -3.44
N GLY A 267 -4.21 17.65 -4.43
CA GLY A 267 -3.79 17.46 -5.82
C GLY A 267 -3.17 16.09 -6.12
N HIS A 268 -3.36 15.09 -5.24
CA HIS A 268 -2.75 13.76 -5.38
C HIS A 268 -3.14 13.04 -6.68
N ASP A 269 -4.33 13.29 -7.21
CA ASP A 269 -4.83 12.68 -8.44
C ASP A 269 -4.25 13.31 -9.73
N ASN A 270 -3.58 14.47 -9.63
CA ASN A 270 -3.08 15.25 -10.75
C ASN A 270 -1.58 15.06 -10.99
N THR A 271 -1.09 13.81 -10.97
CA THR A 271 0.34 13.49 -11.15
C THR A 271 0.95 13.91 -12.50
N LEU A 272 0.12 14.36 -13.46
CA LEU A 272 0.54 14.82 -14.79
C LEU A 272 0.77 16.34 -14.87
N LEU A 273 0.38 17.11 -13.84
CA LEU A 273 0.58 18.54 -13.77
C LEU A 273 1.66 18.85 -12.72
N ASP A 274 2.74 19.51 -13.13
CA ASP A 274 3.90 19.85 -12.29
C ASP A 274 3.60 20.98 -11.26
N ALA A 275 2.32 21.21 -10.95
CA ALA A 275 1.87 22.27 -10.05
C ALA A 275 1.70 21.73 -8.63
N SER A 276 2.81 21.55 -7.92
CA SER A 276 2.75 21.27 -6.47
C SER A 276 2.13 22.44 -5.74
N LEU A 277 1.16 22.17 -4.85
CA LEU A 277 0.64 23.18 -3.93
C LEU A 277 1.77 23.73 -3.06
N ARG A 278 1.73 25.03 -2.77
CA ARG A 278 2.63 25.63 -1.78
C ARG A 278 2.20 25.19 -0.38
N GLU A 279 3.16 25.04 0.53
CA GLU A 279 2.91 24.64 1.93
C GLU A 279 1.81 25.52 2.60
N SER A 280 1.78 26.83 2.31
CA SER A 280 0.75 27.74 2.82
C SER A 280 -0.66 27.44 2.32
N GLN A 281 -0.80 26.89 1.11
CA GLN A 281 -2.08 26.47 0.52
C GLN A 281 -2.55 25.13 1.08
N MET A 282 -1.63 24.32 1.62
CA MET A 282 -1.95 23.03 2.23
C MET A 282 -2.54 23.19 3.64
N LEU A 283 -2.14 24.23 4.38
CA LEU A 283 -2.58 24.42 5.78
C LEU A 283 -4.11 24.48 5.96
N PRO A 284 -4.90 25.21 5.15
CA PRO A 284 -6.35 25.19 5.27
C PRO A 284 -6.96 23.80 5.04
N ILE A 285 -6.42 23.04 4.07
CA ILE A 285 -6.86 21.68 3.75
C ILE A 285 -6.56 20.75 4.93
N LEU A 286 -5.35 20.83 5.50
CA LEU A 286 -4.94 20.05 6.66
C LEU A 286 -5.76 20.39 7.92
N LYS A 287 -6.12 21.67 8.11
CA LYS A 287 -7.03 22.08 9.19
C LYS A 287 -8.44 21.52 9.01
N TRP A 288 -8.93 21.46 7.77
CA TRP A 288 -10.19 20.82 7.46
C TRP A 288 -10.12 19.31 7.76
N PHE A 289 -9.06 18.63 7.32
CA PHE A 289 -8.80 17.22 7.63
C PHE A 289 -8.78 16.95 9.14
N ASP A 290 -8.01 17.74 9.91
CA ASP A 290 -7.94 17.67 11.38
C ASP A 290 -9.33 17.76 12.02
N SER A 291 -10.13 18.73 11.56
CA SER A 291 -11.46 19.00 12.10
C SER A 291 -12.43 17.85 11.82
N ARG A 292 -12.38 17.27 10.61
CA ARG A 292 -13.23 16.15 10.20
C ARG A 292 -12.87 14.86 10.94
N MET A 293 -11.57 14.55 11.05
CA MET A 293 -11.08 13.40 11.79
C MET A 293 -11.40 13.49 13.29
N LEU A 294 -11.23 14.67 13.91
CA LEU A 294 -11.60 14.87 15.31
C LEU A 294 -13.11 14.77 15.53
N HIS A 295 -13.90 15.34 14.63
CA HIS A 295 -15.35 15.23 14.67
C HIS A 295 -15.78 13.77 14.57
N TRP A 296 -15.25 13.01 13.62
CA TRP A 296 -15.51 11.57 13.48
C TRP A 296 -15.20 10.84 14.79
N LYS A 297 -14.03 11.05 15.40
CA LYS A 297 -13.65 10.40 16.67
C LYS A 297 -14.61 10.75 17.81
N ARG A 298 -15.15 11.96 17.84
CA ARG A 298 -16.10 12.42 18.88
C ARG A 298 -17.48 11.78 18.75
N VAL A 299 -17.98 11.62 17.52
CA VAL A 299 -19.33 11.09 17.27
C VAL A 299 -19.36 9.56 17.22
N THR A 300 -18.23 8.91 16.95
CA THR A 300 -18.14 7.45 16.89
C THR A 300 -18.29 6.83 18.28
N PRO A 301 -19.23 5.87 18.47
CA PRO A 301 -19.39 5.18 19.74
C PRO A 301 -18.11 4.46 20.17
N LYS A 302 -17.79 4.49 21.46
CA LYS A 302 -16.59 3.83 22.02
C LYS A 302 -16.53 2.33 21.71
N SER A 303 -17.67 1.66 21.61
CA SER A 303 -17.76 0.23 21.23
C SER A 303 -17.27 -0.06 19.81
N MET A 304 -17.22 0.94 18.92
CA MET A 304 -16.73 0.82 17.55
C MET A 304 -15.23 1.15 17.43
N LEU A 305 -14.64 1.76 18.46
CA LEU A 305 -13.22 2.14 18.51
C LEU A 305 -12.37 0.94 18.96
N THR A 306 -12.36 -0.12 18.16
CA THR A 306 -11.51 -1.29 18.40
C THR A 306 -10.02 -0.93 18.32
N THR A 307 -9.14 -1.82 18.79
CA THR A 307 -7.68 -1.67 18.64
C THR A 307 -7.29 -1.43 17.19
N TRP A 308 -7.88 -2.20 16.26
CA TRP A 308 -7.67 -2.02 14.83
C TRP A 308 -8.09 -0.63 14.34
N MET A 309 -9.30 -0.19 14.69
CA MET A 309 -9.82 1.13 14.31
C MET A 309 -8.93 2.27 14.81
N THR A 310 -8.40 2.13 16.03
CA THR A 310 -7.50 3.12 16.63
C THR A 310 -6.18 3.20 15.87
N LEU A 311 -5.59 2.05 15.53
CA LEU A 311 -4.38 2.00 14.70
C LEU A 311 -4.62 2.58 13.30
N GLU A 312 -5.78 2.31 12.68
CA GLU A 312 -6.16 2.89 11.40
C GLU A 312 -6.29 4.41 11.45
N TYR A 313 -7.00 4.92 12.45
CA TYR A 313 -7.20 6.36 12.66
C TYR A 313 -5.85 7.10 12.73
N HIS A 314 -4.92 6.61 13.54
CA HIS A 314 -3.60 7.23 13.70
C HIS A 314 -2.70 7.04 12.48
N TYR A 315 -2.79 5.89 11.79
CA TYR A 315 -2.10 5.68 10.54
C TYR A 315 -2.53 6.66 9.44
N MET A 316 -3.84 6.90 9.30
CA MET A 316 -4.34 7.84 8.29
C MET A 316 -3.90 9.28 8.55
N TYR A 317 -3.86 9.70 9.82
CA TYR A 317 -3.22 10.95 10.22
C TYR A 317 -1.75 11.01 9.79
N LEU A 318 -0.99 9.97 10.13
CA LEU A 318 0.43 9.90 9.82
C LEU A 318 0.68 9.95 8.30
N ALA A 319 -0.09 9.22 7.51
CA ALA A 319 0.04 9.17 6.06
C ALA A 319 -0.24 10.52 5.38
N ILE A 320 -1.29 11.23 5.81
CA ILE A 320 -1.62 12.57 5.27
C ILE A 320 -0.53 13.59 5.61
N TYR A 321 -0.01 13.59 6.85
CA TYR A 321 1.02 14.54 7.25
C TYR A 321 2.41 14.21 6.67
N GLU A 322 2.74 12.93 6.45
CA GLU A 322 3.95 12.53 5.70
C GLU A 322 3.89 13.00 4.24
N LEU A 323 2.73 12.81 3.60
CA LEU A 323 2.49 13.31 2.25
C LEU A 323 2.63 14.82 2.20
N ALA A 324 2.00 15.52 3.16
CA ALA A 324 2.03 16.98 3.21
C ALA A 324 3.43 17.55 3.49
N ALA A 325 4.28 16.80 4.20
CA ALA A 325 5.68 17.15 4.42
C ALA A 325 6.57 16.94 3.18
N GLY A 326 6.04 16.34 2.11
CA GLY A 326 6.77 16.06 0.86
C GLY A 326 7.71 14.84 0.96
N GLU A 327 7.56 14.01 1.99
CA GLU A 327 8.44 12.85 2.26
C GLU A 327 7.81 11.51 1.83
N GLY A 328 6.67 11.55 1.13
CA GLY A 328 6.01 10.34 0.65
C GLY A 328 6.73 9.66 -0.55
N TYR A 329 7.59 10.39 -1.28
CA TYR A 329 8.25 9.83 -2.47
C TYR A 329 9.18 8.69 -2.08
N ARG A 330 8.96 7.52 -2.69
CA ARG A 330 9.83 6.37 -2.53
C ARG A 330 10.74 6.24 -3.74
N ASP A 331 12.03 6.40 -3.47
CA ASP A 331 13.09 6.05 -4.39
C ASP A 331 12.90 4.60 -4.90
N PRO A 332 12.79 4.38 -6.21
CA PRO A 332 12.61 3.06 -6.80
C PRO A 332 13.70 2.06 -6.40
N ASP A 333 14.91 2.55 -6.12
CA ASP A 333 16.04 1.72 -5.70
C ASP A 333 16.10 1.51 -4.19
N ALA A 334 15.21 2.12 -3.40
CA ALA A 334 15.18 1.92 -1.95
C ALA A 334 15.19 0.43 -1.53
N PRO A 335 14.45 -0.50 -2.19
CA PRO A 335 14.46 -1.91 -1.81
C PRO A 335 15.83 -2.61 -1.91
N THR A 336 16.74 -2.12 -2.75
CA THR A 336 18.09 -2.70 -2.91
C THR A 336 19.05 -2.26 -1.80
N ARG A 337 18.75 -1.14 -1.13
CA ARG A 337 19.61 -0.55 -0.10
C ARG A 337 19.50 -1.30 1.23
N LYS A 338 20.55 -1.23 2.06
CA LYS A 338 20.54 -1.76 3.43
C LYS A 338 19.38 -1.16 4.26
N TYR A 339 19.18 0.16 4.15
CA TYR A 339 18.16 0.94 4.88
C TYR A 339 17.00 1.38 4.00
N TYR A 340 16.28 0.44 3.41
CA TYR A 340 15.22 0.69 2.42
C TYR A 340 14.03 1.57 2.84
N THR A 341 13.85 1.83 4.14
CA THR A 341 12.81 2.73 4.65
C THR A 341 13.33 4.14 4.89
N LEU A 342 14.65 4.35 4.85
CA LEU A 342 15.31 5.56 5.30
C LEU A 342 16.15 6.18 4.16
N PRO A 343 16.44 7.48 4.24
CA PRO A 343 17.36 8.13 3.31
C PRO A 343 18.75 7.46 3.33
N PRO A 344 19.45 7.39 2.18
CA PRO A 344 20.85 7.03 2.15
C PRO A 344 21.66 7.93 3.08
N LEU A 345 22.57 7.35 3.86
CA LEU A 345 23.52 8.10 4.68
C LEU A 345 24.69 8.65 3.86
N GLU A 346 24.77 8.34 2.57
CA GLU A 346 25.85 8.73 1.68
C GLU A 346 25.27 9.49 0.48
N GLY A 347 25.91 10.61 0.11
CA GLY A 347 25.50 11.48 -1.01
C GLY A 347 25.34 12.96 -0.64
N ASP A 348 25.33 13.82 -1.66
CA ASP A 348 25.23 15.30 -1.55
C ASP A 348 23.77 15.81 -1.47
N MET A 349 22.80 14.91 -1.27
CA MET A 349 21.37 15.23 -1.06
C MET A 349 21.15 16.26 0.06
N GLU A 350 21.99 16.22 1.10
CA GLU A 350 21.97 17.16 2.22
C GLU A 350 22.14 18.62 1.78
N ARG A 351 22.98 18.87 0.77
CA ARG A 351 23.30 20.24 0.31
C ARG A 351 22.13 20.93 -0.39
N HIS A 352 21.26 20.17 -1.05
CA HIS A 352 20.11 20.74 -1.79
C HIS A 352 18.93 21.06 -0.87
N LYS A 353 18.66 20.23 0.16
CA LYS A 353 17.62 20.50 1.16
C LYS A 353 18.03 21.56 2.19
N ALA A 354 19.32 21.66 2.52
CA ALA A 354 19.85 22.64 3.49
C ALA A 354 19.66 24.11 3.06
N ASN A 355 19.57 24.39 1.75
CA ASN A 355 19.49 25.74 1.20
C ASN A 355 18.06 26.27 1.02
N ALA A 356 17.03 25.46 1.32
CA ALA A 356 15.63 25.88 1.21
C ALA A 356 15.21 26.70 2.45
N PRO A 357 14.65 27.90 2.29
CA PRO A 357 14.17 28.70 3.42
C PRO A 357 13.05 27.97 4.17
N LEU A 358 13.16 27.90 5.49
CA LEU A 358 12.16 27.26 6.35
C LEU A 358 10.94 28.16 6.52
N SER A 359 9.80 27.78 5.95
CA SER A 359 8.55 28.51 6.12
C SER A 359 7.87 28.15 7.45
N ALA A 360 7.12 29.10 8.03
CA ALA A 360 6.29 28.82 9.21
C ALA A 360 5.24 27.72 8.95
N ALA A 361 4.76 27.61 7.70
CA ALA A 361 3.86 26.55 7.29
C ALA A 361 4.53 25.17 7.36
N ARG A 362 5.79 25.06 6.90
CA ARG A 362 6.58 23.83 6.98
C ARG A 362 6.79 23.39 8.42
N VAL A 363 7.12 24.30 9.31
CA VAL A 363 7.28 24.01 10.75
C VAL A 363 5.99 23.45 11.34
N GLN A 364 4.83 24.04 11.01
CA GLN A 364 3.53 23.55 11.47
C GLN A 364 3.22 22.14 10.94
N ILE A 365 3.44 21.89 9.65
CA ILE A 365 3.22 20.58 9.02
C ILE A 365 4.13 19.52 9.67
N ILE A 366 5.42 19.80 9.82
CA ILE A 366 6.38 18.85 10.43
C ILE A 366 6.04 18.62 11.91
N THR A 367 5.67 19.64 12.66
CA THR A 367 5.25 19.49 14.06
C THR A 367 4.05 18.55 14.18
N LYS A 368 3.06 18.70 13.29
CA LYS A 368 1.91 17.79 13.22
C LYS A 368 2.30 16.40 12.77
N TRP A 369 3.28 16.27 11.88
CA TRP A 369 3.81 14.98 11.45
C TRP A 369 4.51 14.22 12.58
N ILE A 370 5.33 14.90 13.41
CA ILE A 370 5.92 14.34 14.63
C ILE A 370 4.82 13.84 15.57
N LEU A 371 3.82 14.68 15.84
CA LEU A 371 2.71 14.32 16.72
C LEU A 371 1.93 13.11 16.19
N ALA A 372 1.66 13.04 14.88
CA ALA A 372 0.99 11.90 14.27
C ALA A 372 1.83 10.61 14.37
N ALA A 373 3.15 10.72 14.22
CA ALA A 373 4.06 9.59 14.40
C ALA A 373 4.06 9.09 15.85
N HIS A 374 4.16 10.00 16.83
CA HIS A 374 4.05 9.67 18.25
C HIS A 374 2.74 8.96 18.58
N GLN A 375 1.60 9.52 18.16
CA GLN A 375 0.29 8.93 18.41
C GLN A 375 0.12 7.54 17.78
N MET A 376 0.64 7.33 16.57
CA MET A 376 0.64 6.01 15.94
C MET A 376 1.47 4.99 16.72
N LEU A 377 2.64 5.41 17.21
CA LEU A 377 3.54 4.55 17.98
C LEU A 377 2.99 4.26 19.39
N ASP A 378 2.41 5.24 20.07
CA ASP A 378 1.79 5.06 21.37
C ASP A 378 0.56 4.15 21.27
N ALA A 379 -0.31 4.34 20.27
CA ALA A 379 -1.43 3.43 20.03
C ALA A 379 -0.98 1.98 19.76
N PHE A 380 0.17 1.79 19.10
CA PHE A 380 0.76 0.47 18.93
C PHE A 380 1.31 -0.08 20.26
N LEU A 381 1.97 0.75 21.06
CA LEU A 381 2.54 0.36 22.36
C LEU A 381 1.49 0.09 23.45
N GLU A 382 0.26 0.61 23.29
CA GLU A 382 -0.89 0.26 24.13
C GLU A 382 -1.36 -1.19 23.92
N CYS A 383 -1.01 -1.82 22.80
CA CYS A 383 -1.36 -3.22 22.55
C CYS A 383 -0.57 -4.14 23.49
N ASP A 384 -1.27 -5.00 24.23
CA ASP A 384 -0.62 -6.05 25.01
C ASP A 384 0.10 -7.09 24.12
N THR A 385 0.95 -7.90 24.73
CA THR A 385 1.76 -8.89 24.01
C THR A 385 0.90 -9.92 23.27
N ALA A 386 -0.27 -10.27 23.81
CA ALA A 386 -1.16 -11.26 23.20
C ALA A 386 -1.84 -10.69 21.95
N THR A 387 -2.31 -9.45 22.02
CA THR A 387 -2.86 -8.69 20.89
C THR A 387 -1.81 -8.49 19.81
N MET A 388 -0.59 -8.04 20.17
CA MET A 388 0.48 -7.86 19.18
C MET A 388 0.73 -9.14 18.37
N ARG A 389 0.77 -10.30 19.01
CA ARG A 389 0.96 -11.60 18.32
C ARG A 389 -0.16 -11.96 17.34
N LYS A 390 -1.36 -11.41 17.53
CA LYS A 390 -2.53 -11.62 16.65
C LYS A 390 -2.68 -10.53 15.58
N LEU A 391 -2.01 -9.39 15.74
CA LEU A 391 -2.11 -8.28 14.79
C LEU A 391 -1.63 -8.72 13.39
N PRO A 392 -2.35 -8.32 12.32
CA PRO A 392 -1.92 -8.57 10.96
C PRO A 392 -0.60 -7.85 10.66
N ASN A 393 0.18 -8.36 9.71
CA ASN A 393 1.45 -7.76 9.29
C ASN A 393 1.30 -6.28 8.89
N MET A 394 0.12 -5.88 8.40
CA MET A 394 -0.20 -4.49 8.08
C MET A 394 -0.14 -3.54 9.29
N ALA A 395 -0.50 -3.97 10.50
CA ALA A 395 -0.39 -3.10 11.67
C ALA A 395 1.08 -2.72 11.96
N TYR A 396 1.99 -3.67 11.74
CA TYR A 396 3.42 -3.47 11.93
C TYR A 396 4.06 -2.59 10.85
N THR A 397 3.62 -2.69 9.59
CA THR A 397 4.11 -1.81 8.53
C THR A 397 3.79 -0.34 8.83
N ARG A 398 2.65 -0.07 9.49
CA ARG A 398 2.23 1.26 9.93
C ARG A 398 3.02 1.76 11.13
N MET A 399 3.27 0.90 12.11
CA MET A 399 4.18 1.22 13.22
C MET A 399 5.58 1.61 12.69
N VAL A 400 6.12 0.84 11.74
CA VAL A 400 7.43 1.17 11.15
C VAL A 400 7.40 2.47 10.36
N LEU A 401 6.26 2.86 9.79
CA LEU A 401 6.11 4.18 9.19
C LEU A 401 6.28 5.29 10.23
N GLY A 402 5.72 5.11 11.44
CA GLY A 402 5.91 6.02 12.57
C GLY A 402 7.39 6.17 12.94
N ILE A 403 8.09 5.06 13.17
CA ILE A 403 9.54 5.07 13.47
C ILE A 403 10.34 5.71 12.33
N SER A 404 10.03 5.36 11.08
CA SER A 404 10.75 5.89 9.91
C SER A 404 10.50 7.39 9.74
N SER A 405 9.31 7.88 10.07
CA SER A 405 8.98 9.31 10.06
C SER A 405 9.85 10.07 11.06
N LEU A 406 9.93 9.59 12.31
CA LEU A 406 10.79 10.22 13.33
C LEU A 406 12.27 10.23 12.90
N LEU A 407 12.77 9.13 12.32
CA LEU A 407 14.14 9.04 11.82
C LEU A 407 14.41 10.01 10.65
N ARG A 408 13.47 10.13 9.71
CA ARG A 408 13.56 11.08 8.58
C ARG A 408 13.55 12.52 9.07
N ILE A 409 12.62 12.86 9.96
CA ILE A 409 12.54 14.20 10.55
C ILE A 409 13.81 14.54 11.32
N TYR A 410 14.32 13.59 12.13
CA TYR A 410 15.58 13.75 12.84
C TYR A 410 16.71 14.04 11.87
N HIS A 411 16.87 13.24 10.82
CA HIS A 411 17.89 13.47 9.81
C HIS A 411 17.80 14.84 9.15
N THR A 412 16.60 15.28 8.73
CA THR A 412 16.41 16.62 8.16
C THR A 412 16.70 17.73 9.17
N ALA A 413 16.38 17.54 10.45
CA ALA A 413 16.65 18.51 11.50
C ALA A 413 18.16 18.69 11.79
N GLN A 414 18.99 17.66 11.56
CA GLN A 414 20.42 17.74 11.82
C GLN A 414 21.22 18.48 10.74
N PHE A 415 20.70 18.54 9.52
CA PHE A 415 21.41 19.10 8.35
C PHE A 415 20.72 20.31 7.73
N GLY A 416 19.72 20.90 8.40
CA GLY A 416 18.97 22.04 7.86
C GLY A 416 18.43 22.98 8.94
N PRO A 417 17.81 24.11 8.55
CA PRO A 417 17.30 25.13 9.46
C PRO A 417 16.20 24.62 10.40
N LEU A 418 15.63 23.44 10.13
CA LEU A 418 14.62 22.80 10.96
C LEU A 418 15.11 22.51 12.38
N GLY A 419 16.42 22.24 12.56
CA GLY A 419 17.01 21.94 13.86
C GLY A 419 16.97 23.10 14.87
N GLU A 420 16.81 24.35 14.41
CA GLU A 420 16.67 25.51 15.29
C GLU A 420 15.31 25.53 16.02
N VAL A 421 14.29 24.92 15.42
CA VAL A 421 12.90 24.96 15.92
C VAL A 421 12.47 23.61 16.48
N VAL A 422 12.89 22.51 15.85
CA VAL A 422 12.55 21.15 16.24
C VAL A 422 13.72 20.52 16.98
N SER A 423 13.63 20.45 18.30
CA SER A 423 14.68 19.85 19.13
C SER A 423 14.68 18.33 19.02
N SER A 424 15.83 17.70 19.30
CA SER A 424 15.92 16.23 19.34
C SER A 424 15.02 15.60 20.41
N GLN A 425 14.76 16.32 21.50
CA GLN A 425 13.84 15.89 22.56
C GLN A 425 12.39 15.87 22.08
N MET A 426 12.00 16.81 21.21
CA MET A 426 10.67 16.83 20.61
C MET A 426 10.42 15.64 19.68
N ILE A 427 11.47 15.11 19.03
CA ILE A 427 11.35 13.96 18.12
C ILE A 427 11.35 12.64 18.91
N ASP A 428 12.17 12.54 19.96
CA ASP A 428 12.33 11.37 20.84
C ASP A 428 12.59 10.04 20.10
N VAL A 429 13.53 10.06 19.13
CA VAL A 429 13.88 8.87 18.35
C VAL A 429 14.36 7.72 19.25
N ASP A 430 15.24 8.04 20.21
CA ASP A 430 15.86 7.05 21.09
C ASP A 430 14.83 6.35 22.00
N GLY A 431 13.95 7.14 22.63
CA GLY A 431 12.89 6.62 23.51
C GLY A 431 11.89 5.72 22.76
N TYR A 432 11.46 6.11 21.57
CA TYR A 432 10.57 5.27 20.77
C TYR A 432 11.26 4.03 20.19
N LEU A 433 12.51 4.13 19.73
CA LEU A 433 13.27 2.95 19.29
C LEU A 433 13.38 1.93 20.42
N ASP A 434 13.66 2.36 21.65
CA ASP A 434 13.80 1.46 22.79
C ASP A 434 12.48 0.84 23.22
N ARG A 435 11.43 1.65 23.42
CA ARG A 435 10.09 1.17 23.84
C ARG A 435 9.51 0.18 22.83
N VAL A 436 9.58 0.50 21.54
CA VAL A 436 9.07 -0.37 20.46
C VAL A 436 9.93 -1.63 20.33
N SER A 437 11.25 -1.53 20.41
CA SER A 437 12.14 -2.71 20.36
C SER A 437 11.84 -3.68 21.49
N GLN A 438 11.64 -3.18 22.72
CA GLN A 438 11.28 -4.01 23.87
C GLN A 438 9.90 -4.67 23.71
N ALA A 439 8.90 -3.93 23.24
CA ALA A 439 7.57 -4.48 22.98
C ALA A 439 7.62 -5.61 21.93
N LEU A 440 8.32 -5.38 20.82
CA LEU A 440 8.50 -6.36 19.75
C LEU A 440 9.31 -7.58 20.22
N LEU A 441 10.33 -7.39 21.06
CA LEU A 441 11.10 -8.49 21.64
C LEU A 441 10.20 -9.41 22.47
N ARG A 442 9.35 -8.84 23.34
CA ARG A 442 8.37 -9.61 24.13
C ARG A 442 7.35 -10.32 23.24
N ALA A 443 6.82 -9.61 22.23
CA ALA A 443 5.88 -10.17 21.27
C ALA A 443 6.50 -11.32 20.44
N SER A 444 7.79 -11.24 20.10
CA SER A 444 8.51 -12.27 19.36
C SER A 444 8.52 -13.61 20.08
N GLY A 445 8.51 -13.61 21.43
CA GLY A 445 8.53 -14.82 22.25
C GLY A 445 9.71 -15.72 21.91
N GLU A 446 10.94 -15.19 22.00
CA GLU A 446 12.18 -15.90 21.65
C GLU A 446 12.20 -16.35 20.18
N GLN A 447 11.86 -15.42 19.28
CA GLN A 447 11.76 -15.67 17.84
C GLN A 447 10.63 -16.61 17.40
N LYS A 448 9.82 -17.13 18.33
CA LYS A 448 8.68 -18.01 18.02
C LYS A 448 7.69 -17.35 17.07
N TYR A 449 7.27 -16.11 17.30
CA TYR A 449 6.24 -15.47 16.48
C TYR A 449 6.83 -14.72 15.29
N ARG A 450 6.78 -15.34 14.10
CA ARG A 450 7.44 -14.87 12.86
C ARG A 450 7.23 -13.37 12.56
N VAL A 451 6.00 -12.85 12.67
CA VAL A 451 5.70 -11.45 12.32
C VAL A 451 6.36 -10.46 13.28
N PRO A 452 6.10 -10.47 14.61
CA PRO A 452 6.80 -9.57 15.53
C PRO A 452 8.32 -9.76 15.53
N SER A 453 8.82 -11.00 15.37
CA SER A 453 10.25 -11.29 15.21
C SER A 453 10.90 -10.53 14.05
N LYS A 454 10.26 -10.55 12.88
CA LYS A 454 10.71 -9.82 11.69
C LYS A 454 10.78 -8.32 11.97
N TRP A 455 9.73 -7.77 12.58
CA TRP A 455 9.65 -6.34 12.83
C TRP A 455 10.58 -5.87 13.95
N TYR A 456 10.85 -6.73 14.94
CA TYR A 456 11.93 -6.53 15.91
C TYR A 456 13.26 -6.33 15.20
N HIS A 457 13.62 -7.21 14.25
CA HIS A 457 14.86 -7.06 13.49
C HIS A 457 14.91 -5.75 12.70
N VAL A 458 13.81 -5.32 12.09
CA VAL A 458 13.77 -4.04 11.37
C VAL A 458 13.99 -2.85 12.32
N VAL A 459 13.29 -2.81 13.45
CA VAL A 459 13.35 -1.66 14.38
C VAL A 459 14.60 -1.69 15.25
N ALA A 460 14.82 -2.77 15.99
CA ALA A 460 15.87 -2.89 16.99
C ALA A 460 17.27 -3.06 16.41
N ILE A 461 17.38 -3.58 15.17
CA ILE A 461 18.67 -3.83 14.53
C ILE A 461 18.88 -2.82 13.40
N LYS A 462 18.07 -2.85 12.34
CA LYS A 462 18.34 -2.02 11.14
C LYS A 462 18.16 -0.53 11.39
N ASN A 463 17.02 -0.12 11.96
CA ASN A 463 16.74 1.29 12.22
C ASN A 463 17.65 1.86 13.32
N ARG A 464 17.94 1.08 14.38
CA ARG A 464 18.92 1.45 15.41
C ARG A 464 20.32 1.62 14.84
N ASP A 465 20.81 0.67 14.02
CA ASP A 465 22.12 0.76 13.38
C ASP A 465 22.24 2.00 12.49
N TRP A 466 21.20 2.30 11.69
CA TRP A 466 21.15 3.53 10.89
C TRP A 466 21.22 4.79 11.77
N TYR A 467 20.46 4.82 12.86
CA TYR A 467 20.42 5.96 13.78
C TYR A 467 21.79 6.21 14.43
N GLU A 468 22.47 5.16 14.90
CA GLU A 468 23.80 5.29 15.50
C GLU A 468 24.86 5.69 14.47
N GLN A 469 24.78 5.22 13.23
CA GLN A 469 25.67 5.66 12.14
C GLN A 469 25.47 7.14 11.80
N LEU A 470 24.22 7.59 11.76
CA LEU A 470 23.90 9.01 11.58
C LEU A 470 24.49 9.86 12.71
N ARG A 471 24.31 9.45 13.98
CA ARG A 471 24.90 10.15 15.13
C ARG A 471 26.42 10.22 15.06
N LYS A 472 27.09 9.12 14.72
CA LYS A 472 28.55 9.10 14.52
C LYS A 472 28.99 10.05 13.41
N ARG A 473 28.26 10.13 12.30
CA ARG A 473 28.55 11.05 11.19
C ARG A 473 28.43 12.51 11.62
N ILE A 474 27.41 12.85 12.39
CA ILE A 474 27.21 14.20 12.94
C ILE A 474 28.38 14.58 13.85
N ILE A 475 28.79 13.68 14.76
CA ILE A 475 29.92 13.92 15.68
C ILE A 475 31.24 14.07 14.92
N ALA A 476 31.45 13.31 13.83
CA ALA A 476 32.69 13.33 13.06
C ALA A 476 32.83 14.56 12.14
N ARG A 477 31.75 15.28 11.84
CA ARG A 477 31.75 16.48 10.98
C ARG A 477 31.14 17.72 11.67
N PRO A 478 31.71 18.19 12.80
CA PRO A 478 31.14 19.33 13.52
C PRO A 478 31.24 20.64 12.73
N GLY A 479 32.18 20.76 11.79
CA GLY A 479 32.42 21.98 11.01
C GLY A 479 31.42 22.28 9.88
N GLU A 480 30.73 21.29 9.31
CA GLU A 480 29.73 21.51 8.25
C GLU A 480 28.36 21.97 8.82
N ALA A 481 28.09 21.69 10.09
CA ALA A 481 26.82 22.04 10.76
C ALA A 481 26.73 23.52 11.20
N HIS A 482 27.85 24.26 11.23
CA HIS A 482 27.92 25.61 11.83
C HIS A 482 28.17 26.75 10.84
N HIS A 483 28.27 26.49 9.53
CA HIS A 483 28.52 27.55 8.54
C HIS A 483 27.27 28.29 8.03
N TYR A 484 26.09 28.03 8.59
CA TYR A 484 24.84 28.66 8.13
C TYR A 484 24.60 30.09 8.67
N LEU A 485 25.51 30.62 9.50
CA LEU A 485 25.47 32.01 9.95
C LEU A 485 26.52 32.85 9.21
N ARG A 486 26.10 33.48 8.10
CA ARG A 486 26.32 34.91 7.82
C ARG A 486 25.77 35.24 6.42
N GLY A 487 24.59 35.85 6.40
CA GLY A 487 24.23 36.74 5.29
C GLY A 487 25.28 37.84 5.19
N GLY A 488 26.10 37.79 4.15
CA GLY A 488 27.14 38.77 3.86
C GLY A 488 27.32 38.83 2.36
N VAL A 489 27.09 40.01 1.80
CA VAL A 489 27.24 40.40 0.39
C VAL A 489 28.48 39.75 -0.24
N PRO A 490 28.40 39.15 -1.46
CA PRO A 490 29.59 38.62 -2.12
C PRO A 490 30.52 39.77 -2.51
N ALA A 491 31.80 39.67 -2.17
CA ALA A 491 32.84 40.55 -2.69
C ALA A 491 33.00 40.34 -4.21
N PRO A 492 33.39 41.38 -4.99
CA PRO A 492 33.41 41.29 -6.45
C PRO A 492 34.48 40.33 -6.94
N ALA A 493 34.12 39.55 -7.97
CA ALA A 493 34.98 38.58 -8.61
C ALA A 493 36.23 39.23 -9.23
N SER A 494 37.40 38.62 -8.99
CA SER A 494 38.63 38.97 -9.69
C SER A 494 39.22 37.74 -10.38
N GLY A 495 39.27 37.80 -11.71
CA GLY A 495 40.40 37.31 -12.51
C GLY A 495 40.39 35.83 -12.94
N ILE A 496 40.08 35.62 -14.22
CA ILE A 496 40.51 34.46 -15.03
C ILE A 496 42.05 34.53 -15.21
N PRO A 497 42.78 33.39 -15.15
CA PRO A 497 43.44 32.84 -16.35
C PRO A 497 43.26 31.30 -16.47
N MET A 498 42.71 30.76 -17.56
CA MET A 498 43.39 30.24 -18.76
C MET A 498 44.42 29.12 -18.53
N LEU A 499 43.94 27.89 -18.80
CA LEU A 499 44.52 26.78 -19.57
C LEU A 499 46.02 26.44 -19.45
N ASP A 500 46.34 25.20 -19.04
CA ASP A 500 47.12 24.30 -19.91
C ASP A 500 47.03 22.81 -19.52
N SER A 501 47.17 21.96 -20.55
CA SER A 501 47.03 20.51 -20.55
C SER A 501 48.28 19.78 -20.02
N HIS A 502 48.14 18.57 -19.44
CA HIS A 502 48.97 17.40 -19.78
C HIS A 502 48.47 16.08 -19.15
N ARG A 503 48.61 15.01 -19.94
CA ARG A 503 48.34 13.57 -19.69
C ARG A 503 49.18 12.97 -18.55
N GLY A 504 48.68 11.88 -17.95
CA GLY A 504 49.52 10.72 -17.58
C GLY A 504 49.15 9.88 -16.35
N SER A 505 48.56 8.71 -16.59
CA SER A 505 48.81 7.37 -16.00
C SER A 505 48.90 7.11 -14.47
N SER A 506 48.12 6.10 -14.05
CA SER A 506 48.48 4.98 -13.15
C SER A 506 49.02 5.26 -11.73
N SER A 507 48.31 4.78 -10.70
CA SER A 507 48.76 3.60 -9.92
C SER A 507 47.77 3.21 -8.82
N ALA A 508 47.61 1.90 -8.68
CA ALA A 508 46.98 1.21 -7.57
C ALA A 508 47.73 1.41 -6.24
N ALA A 509 47.01 1.30 -5.12
CA ALA A 509 47.56 0.96 -3.82
C ALA A 509 46.55 0.10 -3.04
N ILE A 510 46.91 -1.18 -2.95
CA ILE A 510 46.40 -2.22 -2.05
C ILE A 510 46.98 -1.97 -0.65
N LEU A 511 46.27 -2.39 0.43
CA LEU A 511 46.77 -3.03 1.68
C LEU A 511 45.69 -2.92 2.81
N PRO A 512 45.72 -3.75 3.88
CA PRO A 512 45.53 -5.20 3.91
C PRO A 512 44.46 -5.65 4.94
N SER A 513 43.96 -6.87 4.76
CA SER A 513 43.12 -7.58 5.72
C SER A 513 43.90 -8.03 6.96
N LEU A 514 43.28 -7.96 8.14
CA LEU A 514 43.65 -8.76 9.31
C LEU A 514 42.47 -9.65 9.70
N GLY A 515 42.73 -10.95 9.81
CA GLY A 515 41.73 -11.99 9.96
C GLY A 515 41.58 -12.56 11.38
N ASN A 516 40.49 -13.33 11.47
CA ASN A 516 40.17 -14.46 12.32
C ASN A 516 39.98 -14.30 13.84
N GLY A 517 38.76 -14.65 14.27
CA GLY A 517 38.57 -15.96 14.92
C GLY A 517 37.68 -15.96 16.16
N MET A 518 36.44 -16.42 16.03
CA MET A 518 35.83 -17.39 16.95
C MET A 518 34.52 -17.92 16.38
N ALA A 519 34.46 -19.24 16.16
CA ALA A 519 33.30 -19.98 15.70
C ALA A 519 32.39 -20.33 16.88
N GLY A 520 31.08 -20.12 16.69
CA GLY A 520 29.98 -20.59 17.55
C GLY A 520 28.84 -21.11 16.66
N PRO A 521 27.96 -21.99 17.17
CA PRO A 521 27.32 -23.05 16.39
C PRO A 521 26.23 -22.55 15.43
N THR A 522 26.19 -23.23 14.28
CA THR A 522 25.38 -23.00 13.09
C THR A 522 23.92 -23.41 13.30
N TYR A 523 23.01 -22.48 13.60
CA TYR A 523 21.56 -22.63 13.34
C TYR A 523 20.90 -21.24 13.27
N ALA A 524 21.06 -20.57 12.14
CA ALA A 524 20.23 -19.45 11.71
C ALA A 524 20.46 -19.28 10.21
N GLU A 525 19.54 -19.79 9.37
CA GLU A 525 19.50 -19.31 7.99
C GLU A 525 19.10 -17.83 8.03
N PRO A 526 19.91 -16.92 7.45
CA PRO A 526 19.57 -15.50 7.42
C PRO A 526 18.28 -15.25 6.62
N TRP A 527 17.31 -14.59 7.25
CA TRP A 527 16.00 -14.24 6.66
C TRP A 527 16.08 -13.36 5.40
N TYR A 528 17.20 -12.68 5.22
CA TYR A 528 17.66 -12.14 3.95
C TYR A 528 19.07 -12.65 3.75
N VAL A 529 19.40 -13.17 2.57
CA VAL A 529 20.81 -13.19 2.17
C VAL A 529 21.24 -11.73 2.18
N ASP A 530 22.09 -11.33 3.14
CA ASP A 530 22.85 -10.10 3.00
C ASP A 530 23.72 -10.34 1.76
N GLU A 531 23.32 -9.78 0.62
CA GLU A 531 24.23 -9.63 -0.49
C GLU A 531 25.33 -8.69 0.00
N ALA A 532 26.43 -9.28 0.44
CA ALA A 532 27.68 -8.58 0.63
C ALA A 532 28.03 -7.93 -0.71
N GLU A 533 27.91 -6.60 -0.74
CA GLU A 533 28.10 -5.74 -1.91
C GLU A 533 27.09 -5.96 -3.04
N GLY A 534 26.39 -4.88 -3.42
CA GLY A 534 25.43 -4.91 -4.52
C GLY A 534 26.08 -5.48 -5.78
N ARG A 535 25.58 -6.62 -6.25
CA ARG A 535 25.88 -7.07 -7.61
C ARG A 535 25.25 -6.07 -8.58
N LEU A 536 26.09 -5.19 -9.13
CA LEU A 536 25.84 -4.65 -10.46
C LEU A 536 25.88 -5.82 -11.43
N ASP A 537 24.71 -6.42 -11.69
CA ASP A 537 24.55 -7.37 -12.78
C ASP A 537 24.63 -6.59 -14.11
N LEU A 538 25.83 -6.48 -14.65
CA LEU A 538 26.14 -5.84 -15.93
C LEU A 538 25.47 -6.52 -17.14
N SER A 539 24.72 -7.61 -16.93
CA SER A 539 24.07 -8.37 -18.00
C SER A 539 22.62 -7.93 -18.31
N ARG A 540 22.05 -6.99 -17.54
CA ARG A 540 20.75 -6.36 -17.86
C ARG A 540 20.92 -4.91 -18.33
N PRO A 541 20.96 -4.63 -19.65
CA PRO A 541 20.69 -3.28 -20.11
C PRO A 541 19.20 -3.00 -19.85
N PHE A 542 18.91 -2.13 -18.88
CA PHE A 542 17.61 -1.46 -18.83
C PHE A 542 17.48 -0.63 -20.11
N PRO A 543 16.47 -0.83 -20.96
CA PRO A 543 16.23 0.10 -22.04
C PRO A 543 15.82 1.44 -21.42
N ALA A 544 16.41 2.54 -21.92
CA ALA A 544 15.89 3.87 -21.64
C ALA A 544 14.41 3.87 -22.05
N MET A 545 13.53 4.16 -21.11
CA MET A 545 12.10 4.30 -21.37
C MET A 545 11.88 5.54 -22.24
N SER A 546 11.98 5.39 -23.56
CA SER A 546 11.34 6.30 -24.50
C SER A 546 9.84 6.00 -24.46
N ALA A 547 9.06 6.95 -23.97
CA ALA A 547 7.60 6.87 -24.01
C ALA A 547 7.15 6.65 -25.47
N PRO A 548 6.29 5.65 -25.77
CA PRO A 548 5.72 5.52 -27.10
C PRO A 548 4.75 6.67 -27.33
N ALA A 549 5.00 7.47 -28.38
CA ALA A 549 4.01 8.38 -28.94
C ALA A 549 2.85 7.54 -29.49
N LEU A 550 1.75 7.45 -28.74
CA LEU A 550 0.50 6.91 -29.27
C LEU A 550 -0.20 8.00 -30.10
N TYR A 551 -0.46 7.64 -31.35
CA TYR A 551 -1.18 8.36 -32.40
C TYR A 551 -2.40 9.14 -31.86
N MET A 552 -2.33 10.48 -31.90
CA MET A 552 -3.54 11.32 -31.81
C MET A 552 -4.26 11.30 -33.15
N GLY A 553 -5.48 10.76 -33.18
CA GLY A 553 -6.47 11.12 -34.19
C GLY A 553 -6.98 12.53 -33.90
N HIS A 554 -6.99 13.40 -34.92
CA HIS A 554 -7.50 14.76 -34.85
C HIS A 554 -8.94 14.81 -34.30
N MET A 555 -9.15 15.49 -33.18
CA MET A 555 -10.45 16.00 -32.77
C MET A 555 -10.46 17.52 -32.87
N GLN A 556 -11.41 18.02 -33.65
CA GLN A 556 -11.63 19.40 -34.03
C GLN A 556 -12.26 20.18 -32.87
N ALA A 557 -11.76 21.39 -32.60
CA ALA A 557 -12.25 22.26 -31.53
C ALA A 557 -13.68 22.73 -31.81
N VAL A 558 -14.55 22.64 -30.81
CA VAL A 558 -15.86 23.30 -30.77
C VAL A 558 -15.78 24.39 -29.71
N GLU A 559 -15.95 25.64 -30.12
CA GLU A 559 -16.06 26.81 -29.24
C GLU A 559 -17.36 26.76 -28.43
N GLY A 560 -17.28 27.05 -27.13
CA GLY A 560 -18.42 27.21 -26.24
C GLY A 560 -18.04 27.91 -24.94
N ASP A 561 -18.74 29.02 -24.66
CA ASP A 561 -18.53 30.03 -23.62
C ASP A 561 -18.18 29.53 -22.21
N ILE A 562 -17.18 30.18 -21.59
CA ILE A 562 -16.87 30.11 -20.16
C ILE A 562 -17.66 31.22 -19.46
N SER A 563 -18.66 30.85 -18.65
CA SER A 563 -19.23 31.74 -17.65
C SER A 563 -18.66 31.40 -16.27
N GLU A 564 -17.99 32.39 -15.66
CA GLU A 564 -17.45 32.34 -14.31
C GLU A 564 -18.58 32.24 -13.27
N GLY A 565 -18.57 31.19 -12.45
CA GLY A 565 -19.43 31.04 -11.28
C GLY A 565 -18.63 31.23 -9.99
N ALA A 566 -18.88 32.34 -9.29
CA ALA A 566 -18.23 32.76 -8.06
C ALA A 566 -18.55 31.87 -6.83
N PHE A 567 -17.54 31.67 -5.96
CA PHE A 567 -17.71 31.14 -4.60
C PHE A 567 -18.24 32.22 -3.65
N PRO A 568 -19.19 31.92 -2.73
CA PRO A 568 -19.69 32.91 -1.79
C PRO A 568 -18.71 33.10 -0.60
N LEU A 569 -18.30 34.35 -0.41
CA LEU A 569 -17.62 34.84 0.79
C LEU A 569 -18.61 34.88 1.98
N SER A 570 -18.18 34.39 3.15
CA SER A 570 -18.90 34.61 4.40
C SER A 570 -18.35 35.85 5.10
N VAL A 571 -19.26 36.78 5.35
CA VAL A 571 -19.09 38.04 6.08
C VAL A 571 -19.25 37.77 7.58
N GLY A 572 -18.35 38.33 8.40
CA GLY A 572 -18.48 38.32 9.86
C GLY A 572 -17.15 38.55 10.58
N ASP A 573 -16.64 39.78 10.51
CA ASP A 573 -15.49 40.26 11.29
C ASP A 573 -15.81 40.34 12.79
N GLU A 574 -15.06 39.61 13.64
CA GLU A 574 -14.63 40.10 14.95
C GLU A 574 -13.28 39.44 15.36
N PRO A 575 -12.31 40.21 15.91
CA PRO A 575 -10.98 39.70 16.24
C PRO A 575 -10.92 39.19 17.68
N TRP A 576 -11.02 37.87 17.89
CA TRP A 576 -10.88 37.29 19.23
C TRP A 576 -9.40 37.09 19.61
N ARG A 577 -8.94 37.93 20.55
CA ARG A 577 -7.63 37.83 21.22
C ARG A 577 -7.59 36.66 22.19
N LEU A 578 -6.50 35.89 22.16
CA LEU A 578 -6.11 34.94 23.20
C LEU A 578 -5.52 35.69 24.39
N TYR A 579 -6.26 35.83 25.49
CA TYR A 579 -5.74 35.85 26.86
C TYR A 579 -6.92 35.65 27.80
N GLU A 580 -7.01 34.45 28.39
CA GLU A 580 -7.49 34.32 29.76
C GLU A 580 -6.95 33.02 30.39
N SER A 581 -6.48 33.22 31.62
CA SER A 581 -5.76 32.31 32.50
C SER A 581 -6.66 31.18 33.00
N ILE A 582 -6.19 29.93 32.91
CA ILE A 582 -6.74 28.83 33.72
C ILE A 582 -5.69 28.50 34.78
N GLN A 583 -5.74 29.26 35.88
CA GLN A 583 -5.43 28.73 37.19
C GLN A 583 -6.70 27.99 37.66
N ASP A 584 -6.60 26.67 37.83
CA ASP A 584 -6.93 26.02 39.10
C ASP A 584 -6.73 24.51 39.01
N SER A 585 -5.76 24.06 39.81
CA SER A 585 -5.57 22.78 40.48
C SER A 585 -6.47 21.59 40.09
N VAL A 586 -5.89 20.58 39.44
CA VAL A 586 -6.18 19.16 39.77
C VAL A 586 -4.89 18.34 39.67
N THR A 587 -4.41 17.92 40.82
CA THR A 587 -3.30 16.99 41.05
C THR A 587 -3.72 15.55 40.73
N PHE A 588 -2.91 14.80 39.98
CA PHE A 588 -3.02 13.34 39.85
C PHE A 588 -1.90 12.65 40.64
N PRO A 589 -2.19 11.68 41.52
CA PRO A 589 -1.18 10.77 42.04
C PRO A 589 -1.11 9.50 41.16
N TYR A 590 0.11 9.26 40.66
CA TYR A 590 0.71 8.03 40.10
C TYR A 590 0.05 7.32 38.91
#